data_AF-A0A363TXZ5-F1
#
_entry.id   AF-A0A363TXZ5-F1
#
_cell.length_a   1.000
_cell.length_b   1.000
_cell.length_c   1.000
_cell.angle_alpha   90.00
_cell.angle_beta   90.00
_cell.angle_gamma   90.00
#
_symmetry.space_group_name_H-M   'P 1'
#
loop_
_entity.id
_entity.type
_entity.pdbx_description
1 polymer ?
#
loop_
_entity_poly.entity_id
_entity_poly.type
_entity_poly.pdbx_seq_one_letter_code
_entity_poly.pdbx_strand_id
1 'polypeptide(L)'
;MIAMTRRVHALALVIGIGFGLATAAAAAPLPPFRPVDICGAVVERVWVPAEIRRGQPGMSGSLGRDRTFPAHLRLVLESYTGIDAVTARRINFLLGAGAGRGDPQRLQIHPPTDDPAWLTGVRRICVEGFSISGDEGGTWTSFRRATAAPGPD
;
A
#
# COMPACT_ATOMS: atom_id res chain seq x y z
N MET A 1 -51.82 -66.89 19.88
CA MET A 1 -51.43 -65.67 20.63
C MET A 1 -49.91 -65.69 20.79
N ILE A 2 -49.08 -64.67 20.54
CA ILE A 2 -49.10 -63.39 19.81
C ILE A 2 -47.65 -63.23 19.34
N ALA A 3 -47.42 -63.01 18.04
CA ALA A 3 -46.10 -62.69 17.49
C ALA A 3 -45.71 -61.25 17.86
N MET A 4 -44.50 -61.05 18.40
CA MET A 4 -44.04 -59.73 18.85
C MET A 4 -42.91 -59.25 17.96
N THR A 5 -43.28 -58.55 16.89
CA THR A 5 -42.38 -57.80 16.00
C THR A 5 -42.30 -56.36 16.49
N ARG A 6 -41.12 -55.84 16.85
CA ARG A 6 -40.92 -54.39 17.04
C ARG A 6 -39.68 -53.90 16.30
N ARG A 7 -39.98 -53.43 15.09
CA ARG A 7 -39.44 -52.30 14.32
C ARG A 7 -38.26 -51.55 14.96
N VAL A 8 -37.12 -51.62 14.28
CA VAL A 8 -35.99 -50.68 14.41
C VAL A 8 -36.39 -49.37 13.72
N HIS A 9 -36.42 -48.26 14.44
CA HIS A 9 -36.55 -46.93 13.84
C HIS A 9 -35.16 -46.32 13.70
N ALA A 10 -34.63 -46.35 12.47
CA ALA A 10 -33.44 -45.60 12.11
C ALA A 10 -33.82 -44.12 11.98
N LEU A 11 -33.32 -43.30 12.90
CA LEU A 11 -33.42 -41.85 12.82
C LEU A 11 -32.31 -41.36 11.89
N ALA A 12 -32.64 -41.04 10.64
CA ALA A 12 -31.73 -40.37 9.72
C ALA A 12 -31.66 -38.88 10.07
N LEU A 13 -30.60 -38.46 10.76
CA LEU A 13 -30.29 -37.05 10.99
C LEU A 13 -29.71 -36.46 9.70
N VAL A 14 -30.51 -35.67 9.00
CA VAL A 14 -30.06 -34.87 7.84
C VAL A 14 -29.21 -33.72 8.36
N ILE A 15 -27.88 -33.87 8.29
CA ILE A 15 -26.95 -32.75 8.48
C ILE A 15 -26.95 -31.95 7.17
N GLY A 16 -27.75 -30.89 7.13
CA GLY A 16 -27.72 -29.90 6.06
C GLY A 16 -26.38 -29.17 6.09
N ILE A 17 -25.47 -29.54 5.19
CA ILE A 17 -24.23 -28.80 4.95
C ILE A 17 -24.62 -27.52 4.21
N GLY A 18 -24.79 -26.43 4.98
CA GLY A 18 -24.86 -25.09 4.42
C GLY A 18 -23.53 -24.74 3.78
N PHE A 19 -23.43 -24.89 2.46
CA PHE A 19 -22.36 -24.30 1.66
C PHE A 19 -22.52 -22.78 1.70
N GLY A 20 -21.93 -22.15 2.71
CA GLY A 20 -21.79 -20.70 2.77
C GLY A 20 -20.88 -20.25 1.63
N LEU A 21 -21.46 -19.64 0.60
CA LEU A 21 -20.73 -18.92 -0.44
C LEU A 21 -19.97 -17.77 0.23
N ALA A 22 -18.68 -17.99 0.51
CA ALA A 22 -17.78 -16.93 0.96
C ALA A 22 -17.56 -15.96 -0.20
N THR A 23 -18.37 -14.91 -0.27
CA THR A 23 -18.13 -13.80 -1.19
C THR A 23 -16.84 -13.12 -0.75
N ALA A 24 -15.80 -13.18 -1.59
CA ALA A 24 -14.56 -12.46 -1.38
C ALA A 24 -14.87 -10.95 -1.37
N ALA A 25 -14.94 -10.35 -0.19
CA ALA A 25 -15.05 -8.91 -0.05
C ALA A 25 -13.77 -8.29 -0.66
N ALA A 26 -13.94 -7.45 -1.68
CA ALA A 26 -12.85 -6.73 -2.32
C ALA A 26 -12.34 -5.62 -1.39
N ALA A 27 -11.06 -5.27 -1.54
CA ALA A 27 -10.44 -4.15 -0.84
C ALA A 27 -11.09 -2.84 -1.30
N ALA A 28 -11.43 -1.92 -0.40
CA ALA A 28 -11.91 -0.60 -0.79
C ALA A 28 -10.71 0.26 -1.24
N PRO A 29 -10.78 0.88 -2.42
CA PRO A 29 -9.71 1.73 -2.90
C PRO A 29 -9.55 2.95 -1.98
N LEU A 30 -8.31 3.40 -1.81
CA LEU A 30 -8.04 4.66 -1.13
C LEU A 30 -8.74 5.84 -1.84
N PRO A 31 -9.16 6.87 -1.09
CA PRO A 31 -9.74 8.06 -1.68
C PRO A 31 -8.79 8.65 -2.74
N PRO A 32 -9.33 9.12 -3.89
CA PRO A 32 -8.51 9.65 -4.96
C PRO A 32 -7.51 10.71 -4.49
N PHE A 33 -6.27 10.56 -4.95
CA PHE A 33 -5.22 11.55 -4.80
C PHE A 33 -4.94 12.15 -6.18
N ARG A 34 -5.20 13.45 -6.35
CA ARG A 34 -4.95 14.12 -7.64
C ARG A 34 -3.45 14.12 -7.92
N PRO A 35 -3.01 13.79 -9.16
CA PRO A 35 -1.60 13.89 -9.51
C PRO A 35 -1.05 15.30 -9.28
N VAL A 36 0.18 15.39 -8.78
CA VAL A 36 0.87 16.65 -8.49
C VAL A 36 2.27 16.66 -9.08
N ASP A 37 2.77 17.84 -9.38
CA ASP A 37 4.16 18.03 -9.80
C ASP A 37 4.97 18.47 -8.58
N ILE A 38 6.14 17.86 -8.36
CA ILE A 38 6.97 18.11 -7.18
C ILE A 38 8.43 18.25 -7.58
N CYS A 39 9.08 19.35 -7.19
CA CYS A 39 10.52 19.52 -7.30
C CYS A 39 11.15 19.75 -5.93
N GLY A 40 12.21 19.04 -5.56
CA GLY A 40 12.84 19.19 -4.24
C GLY A 40 14.29 18.72 -4.19
N ALA A 41 14.99 19.14 -3.14
CA ALA A 41 16.35 18.69 -2.84
C ALA A 41 16.31 17.30 -2.19
N VAL A 42 17.10 16.36 -2.69
CA VAL A 42 17.19 15.00 -2.15
C VAL A 42 18.13 15.03 -0.96
N VAL A 43 17.58 14.88 0.25
CA VAL A 43 18.35 14.90 1.51
C VAL A 43 18.57 13.52 2.10
N GLU A 44 17.72 12.55 1.75
CA GLU A 44 17.84 11.16 2.21
C GLU A 44 17.47 10.20 1.07
N ARG A 45 18.20 9.09 1.01
CA ARG A 45 18.01 7.99 0.07
C ARG A 45 18.14 6.69 0.83
N VAL A 46 17.08 5.88 0.86
CA VAL A 46 17.06 4.61 1.56
C VAL A 46 16.53 3.53 0.64
N TRP A 47 17.30 2.47 0.45
CA TRP A 47 16.79 1.25 -0.16
C TRP A 47 16.01 0.46 0.87
N VAL A 48 14.72 0.25 0.62
CA VAL A 48 13.85 -0.56 1.47
C VAL A 48 13.82 -1.98 0.89
N PRO A 49 14.26 -3.01 1.63
CA PRO A 49 14.24 -4.38 1.13
C PRO A 49 12.80 -4.88 0.96
N ALA A 50 12.63 -5.91 0.13
CA ALA A 50 11.34 -6.57 -0.01
C ALA A 50 10.91 -7.18 1.32
N GLU A 51 9.62 -7.11 1.62
CA GLU A 51 9.04 -7.60 2.87
C GLU A 51 7.78 -8.41 2.57
N ILE A 52 7.61 -9.56 3.23
CA ILE A 52 6.34 -10.29 3.22
C ILE A 52 5.57 -9.91 4.49
N ARG A 53 4.36 -9.40 4.32
CA ARG A 53 3.43 -9.15 5.42
C ARG A 53 2.31 -10.17 5.40
N ARG A 54 2.07 -10.78 6.55
CA ARG A 54 0.95 -11.70 6.72
C ARG A 54 -0.38 -10.95 6.62
N GLY A 55 -1.35 -11.58 5.98
CA GLY A 55 -2.73 -11.11 5.97
C GLY A 55 -3.31 -11.07 7.37
N GLN A 56 -4.28 -10.19 7.57
CA GLN A 56 -5.02 -10.11 8.83
C GLN A 56 -6.30 -10.97 8.70
N PRO A 57 -6.42 -12.08 9.44
CA PRO A 57 -7.60 -12.94 9.36
C PRO A 57 -8.89 -12.16 9.66
N GLY A 58 -9.94 -12.43 8.90
CA GLY A 58 -11.22 -11.74 9.03
C GLY A 58 -11.31 -10.39 8.30
N MET A 59 -10.21 -9.90 7.71
CA MET A 59 -10.23 -8.70 6.86
C MET A 59 -10.51 -9.08 5.40
N SER A 60 -11.16 -8.16 4.69
CA SER A 60 -11.40 -8.26 3.25
C SER A 60 -10.18 -7.84 2.43
N GLY A 61 -10.25 -8.08 1.12
CA GLY A 61 -9.33 -7.49 0.16
C GLY A 61 -7.88 -7.96 0.27
N SER A 62 -6.97 -7.10 -0.18
CA SER A 62 -5.53 -7.30 -0.05
C SER A 62 -5.12 -7.41 1.42
N LEU A 63 -5.77 -6.66 2.33
CA LEU A 63 -5.48 -6.67 3.78
C LEU A 63 -5.66 -8.07 4.42
N GLY A 64 -6.64 -8.85 3.95
CA GLY A 64 -6.90 -10.21 4.42
C GLY A 64 -5.92 -11.28 3.94
N ARG A 65 -5.03 -10.94 2.99
CA ARG A 65 -4.12 -11.89 2.36
C ARG A 65 -2.66 -11.55 2.67
N ASP A 66 -1.84 -12.60 2.72
CA ASP A 66 -0.39 -12.44 2.69
C ASP A 66 0.01 -11.69 1.43
N ARG A 67 0.94 -10.75 1.56
CA ARG A 67 1.41 -9.95 0.44
C ARG A 67 2.90 -9.64 0.52
N THR A 68 3.50 -9.56 -0.64
CA THR A 68 4.88 -9.12 -0.81
C THR A 68 4.88 -7.64 -1.15
N PHE A 69 5.54 -6.85 -0.33
CA PHE A 69 5.94 -5.49 -0.69
C PHE A 69 7.29 -5.59 -1.40
N PRO A 70 7.38 -5.19 -2.68
CA PRO A 70 8.64 -5.24 -3.41
C PRO A 70 9.66 -4.30 -2.77
N ALA A 71 10.94 -4.62 -2.97
CA ALA A 71 12.01 -3.71 -2.63
C ALA A 71 11.82 -2.41 -3.43
N HIS A 72 12.08 -1.27 -2.80
CA HIS A 72 11.86 0.03 -3.43
C HIS A 72 12.78 1.08 -2.83
N LEU A 73 13.04 2.12 -3.62
CA LEU A 73 13.72 3.31 -3.14
C LEU A 73 12.75 4.20 -2.36
N ARG A 74 13.21 4.75 -1.24
CA ARG A 74 12.55 5.83 -0.52
C ARG A 74 13.43 7.06 -0.55
N LEU A 75 12.85 8.18 -1.00
CA LEU A 75 13.51 9.48 -0.99
C LEU A 75 12.86 10.37 0.05
N VAL A 76 13.67 11.22 0.68
CA VAL A 76 13.18 12.37 1.45
C VAL A 76 13.63 13.64 0.74
N LEU A 77 12.67 14.52 0.49
CA LEU A 77 12.86 15.81 -0.15
C LEU A 77 12.69 16.95 0.85
N GLU A 78 13.58 17.94 0.76
CA GLU A 78 13.46 19.23 1.44
C GLU A 78 13.46 20.38 0.43
N SER A 79 13.13 21.59 0.87
CA SER A 79 13.06 22.79 0.02
C SER A 79 12.26 22.52 -1.27
N TYR A 80 11.17 21.76 -1.12
CA TYR A 80 10.38 21.32 -2.25
C TYR A 80 9.35 22.38 -2.66
N THR A 81 8.88 22.27 -3.89
CA THR A 81 7.93 23.18 -4.54
C THR A 81 6.92 22.37 -5.34
N GLY A 82 5.78 22.99 -5.68
CA GLY A 82 4.70 22.38 -6.47
C GLY A 82 3.52 21.85 -5.65
N ILE A 83 3.67 21.74 -4.32
CA ILE A 83 2.60 21.36 -3.39
C ILE A 83 2.64 22.19 -2.10
N ASP A 84 1.50 22.28 -1.42
CA ASP A 84 1.39 22.94 -0.11
C ASP A 84 1.68 21.97 1.06
N ALA A 85 1.81 22.53 2.27
CA ALA A 85 2.10 21.75 3.47
C ALA A 85 0.97 20.76 3.84
N VAL A 86 -0.27 21.04 3.44
CA VAL A 86 -1.42 20.14 3.67
C VAL A 86 -1.29 18.90 2.80
N THR A 87 -0.96 19.09 1.53
CA THR A 87 -0.72 18.02 0.55
C THR A 87 0.51 17.21 0.94
N ALA A 88 1.59 17.86 1.37
CA ALA A 88 2.78 17.16 1.85
C ALA A 88 2.51 16.26 3.07
N ARG A 89 1.77 16.76 4.07
CA ARG A 89 1.32 15.94 5.21
C ARG A 89 0.47 14.76 4.76
N ARG A 90 -0.43 14.96 3.80
CA ARG A 90 -1.27 13.91 3.25
C ARG A 90 -0.45 12.84 2.52
N ILE A 91 0.54 13.24 1.70
CA ILE A 91 1.47 12.31 1.05
C ILE A 91 2.23 11.49 2.10
N ASN A 92 2.83 12.15 3.09
CA ASN A 92 3.58 11.48 4.16
C ASN A 92 2.71 10.48 4.93
N PHE A 93 1.46 10.87 5.24
CA PHE A 93 0.50 9.98 5.89
C PHE A 93 0.20 8.74 5.03
N LEU A 94 -0.12 8.93 3.74
CA LEU A 94 -0.45 7.84 2.83
C LEU A 94 0.73 6.88 2.64
N LEU A 95 1.97 7.39 2.58
CA LEU A 95 3.18 6.58 2.42
C LEU A 95 3.75 6.02 3.74
N GLY A 96 2.96 6.08 4.83
CA GLY A 96 3.29 5.39 6.07
C GLY A 96 4.38 6.07 6.90
N ALA A 97 4.59 7.39 6.81
CA ALA A 97 5.48 8.14 7.70
C ALA A 97 4.98 8.22 9.18
N GLY A 98 4.01 7.38 9.56
CA GLY A 98 3.35 7.35 10.85
C GLY A 98 2.09 8.22 10.90
N ALA A 99 1.05 7.75 11.60
CA ALA A 99 -0.16 8.51 11.85
C ALA A 99 0.17 9.76 12.70
N GLY A 100 0.12 10.94 12.07
CA GLY A 100 0.20 12.24 12.75
C GLY A 100 1.54 12.98 12.75
N ARG A 101 2.60 12.55 12.03
CA ARG A 101 3.96 13.11 12.17
C ARG A 101 4.79 13.31 10.90
N GLY A 102 4.17 13.38 9.73
CA GLY A 102 4.91 13.79 8.53
C GLY A 102 5.30 15.27 8.66
N ASP A 103 6.54 15.55 9.07
CA ASP A 103 7.10 16.90 9.02
C ASP A 103 6.86 17.45 7.60
N PRO A 104 6.03 18.49 7.44
CA PRO A 104 5.76 19.03 6.12
C PRO A 104 7.03 19.58 5.48
N GLN A 105 8.13 19.84 6.19
CA GLN A 105 9.38 20.26 5.57
C GLN A 105 10.14 19.10 4.92
N ARG A 106 9.86 17.86 5.34
CA ARG A 106 10.50 16.62 4.85
C ARG A 106 9.46 15.75 4.15
N LEU A 107 9.43 15.83 2.83
CA LEU A 107 8.48 15.09 2.00
C LEU A 107 9.05 13.72 1.61
N GLN A 108 8.36 12.66 1.98
CA GLN A 108 8.66 11.31 1.54
C GLN A 108 8.05 11.05 0.16
N ILE A 109 8.83 10.53 -0.78
CA ILE A 109 8.31 9.94 -2.03
C ILE A 109 8.90 8.55 -2.24
N HIS A 110 8.11 7.67 -2.84
CA HIS A 110 8.54 6.33 -3.28
C HIS A 110 8.57 6.33 -4.81
N PRO A 111 9.74 6.36 -5.45
CA PRO A 111 9.82 6.20 -6.89
C PRO A 111 9.45 4.76 -7.29
N PRO A 112 8.72 4.56 -8.40
CA PRO A 112 8.45 3.24 -8.96
C PRO A 112 9.69 2.72 -9.71
N THR A 113 10.77 2.45 -8.97
CA THR A 113 12.04 1.93 -9.50
C THR A 113 12.51 0.73 -8.68
N ASP A 114 13.08 -0.25 -9.37
CA ASP A 114 13.78 -1.40 -8.80
C ASP A 114 15.31 -1.22 -8.82
N ASP A 115 15.80 -0.07 -9.29
CA ASP A 115 17.22 0.27 -9.31
C ASP A 115 17.63 1.01 -8.02
N PRO A 116 18.43 0.38 -7.12
CA PRO A 116 18.94 1.03 -5.91
C PRO A 116 19.96 2.14 -6.19
N ALA A 117 20.60 2.13 -7.36
CA ALA A 117 21.54 3.16 -7.78
C ALA A 117 20.85 4.35 -8.45
N TRP A 118 19.53 4.28 -8.67
CA TRP A 118 18.78 5.39 -9.25
C TRP A 118 18.98 6.66 -8.41
N LEU A 119 19.37 7.74 -9.07
CA LEU A 119 19.71 9.02 -8.44
C LEU A 119 20.95 8.99 -7.53
N THR A 120 21.89 8.09 -7.78
CA THR A 120 23.24 8.18 -7.18
C THR A 120 23.90 9.49 -7.61
N GLY A 121 24.35 10.31 -6.65
CA GLY A 121 24.97 11.62 -6.91
C GLY A 121 24.00 12.76 -7.26
N VAL A 122 22.70 12.49 -7.31
CA VAL A 122 21.68 13.52 -7.56
C VAL A 122 21.36 14.27 -6.28
N ARG A 123 21.33 15.60 -6.35
CA ARG A 123 20.94 16.47 -5.22
C ARG A 123 19.56 17.09 -5.40
N ARG A 124 18.99 17.10 -6.61
CA ARG A 124 17.66 17.64 -6.88
C ARG A 124 16.90 16.79 -7.88
N ILE A 125 15.61 16.58 -7.60
CA ILE A 125 14.69 15.86 -8.48
C ILE A 125 13.42 16.69 -8.71
N CYS A 126 12.87 16.61 -9.91
CA CYS A 126 11.50 16.98 -10.22
C CYS A 126 10.75 15.76 -10.73
N VAL A 127 9.56 15.52 -10.20
CA VAL A 127 8.62 14.48 -10.64
C VAL A 127 7.35 15.12 -11.15
N GLU A 128 6.91 14.73 -12.34
CA GLU A 128 5.69 15.22 -12.98
C GLU A 128 4.58 14.17 -12.88
N GLY A 129 3.39 14.61 -12.45
CA GLY A 129 2.22 13.75 -12.29
C GLY A 129 2.43 12.68 -11.22
N PHE A 130 3.10 13.01 -10.12
CA PHE A 130 3.23 12.13 -8.96
C PHE A 130 1.84 11.80 -8.41
N SER A 131 1.52 10.52 -8.34
CA SER A 131 0.23 10.02 -7.87
C SER A 131 0.41 8.90 -6.86
N ILE A 132 -0.53 8.84 -5.91
CA ILE A 132 -0.64 7.76 -4.94
C ILE A 132 -1.96 7.05 -5.20
N SER A 133 -1.91 5.73 -5.21
CA SER A 133 -3.07 4.85 -5.24
C SER A 133 -2.87 3.77 -4.19
N GLY A 134 -3.92 3.04 -3.87
CA GLY A 134 -3.84 2.05 -2.81
C GLY A 134 -5.18 1.46 -2.47
N ASP A 135 -5.14 0.54 -1.52
CA ASP A 135 -6.28 -0.01 -0.81
C ASP A 135 -5.89 -0.22 0.67
N GLU A 136 -6.71 -0.92 1.46
CA GLU A 136 -6.40 -1.19 2.86
C GLU A 136 -5.12 -2.01 3.04
N GLY A 137 -4.67 -2.69 1.99
CA GLY A 137 -3.50 -3.52 2.05
C GLY A 137 -2.20 -2.85 1.63
N GLY A 138 -2.21 -1.63 1.12
CA GLY A 138 -1.00 -0.88 0.83
C GLY A 138 -1.20 0.28 -0.12
N THR A 139 -0.11 1.03 -0.32
CA THR A 139 -0.05 2.13 -1.27
C THR A 139 0.99 1.87 -2.35
N TRP A 140 0.72 2.34 -3.55
CA TRP A 140 1.61 2.37 -4.68
C TRP A 140 1.66 3.77 -5.27
N THR A 141 2.82 4.10 -5.83
CA THR A 141 3.12 5.41 -6.39
C THR A 141 3.44 5.30 -7.86
N SER A 142 3.20 6.38 -8.59
CA SER A 142 3.68 6.53 -9.95
C SER A 142 3.98 7.99 -10.25
N PHE A 143 4.77 8.23 -11.28
CA PHE A 143 4.91 9.55 -11.92
C PHE A 143 4.98 9.34 -13.43
N ARG A 144 4.64 10.35 -14.22
CA ARG A 144 4.78 10.28 -15.69
C ARG A 144 6.22 10.48 -16.12
N ARG A 145 6.95 11.34 -15.42
CA ARG A 145 8.33 11.71 -15.73
C ARG A 145 9.08 12.10 -14.47
N ALA A 146 10.37 11.82 -14.47
CA ALA A 146 11.32 12.36 -13.50
C ALA A 146 12.49 13.01 -14.23
N THR A 147 12.93 14.17 -13.74
CA THR A 147 14.17 14.83 -14.17
C THR A 147 15.05 15.06 -12.96
N ALA A 148 16.35 14.78 -13.11
CA ALA A 148 17.32 14.85 -12.03
C ALA A 148 18.47 15.77 -12.41
N ALA A 149 18.99 16.50 -11.43
CA ALA A 149 20.17 17.33 -11.60
C ALA A 149 21.23 16.99 -10.54
N PRO A 150 22.52 16.93 -10.92
CA PRO A 150 23.60 17.05 -9.93
C PRO A 150 23.46 18.41 -9.25
N GLY A 151 23.72 18.50 -7.95
CA GLY A 151 23.71 19.81 -7.29
C GLY A 151 25.01 20.57 -7.53
N PRO A 152 25.07 21.87 -7.20
CA PRO A 152 26.34 22.59 -7.19
C PRO A 152 27.29 21.94 -6.17
N ASP A 153 28.57 21.91 -6.52
CA ASP A 153 29.68 21.48 -5.66
C ASP A 153 29.74 22.31 -4.37
#